data_AF-I8RJW8-F1
#
_entry.id   AF-I8RJW8-F1
#
_cell.length_a   1.000
_cell.length_b   1.000
_cell.length_c   1.000
_cell.angle_alpha   90.00
_cell.angle_beta   90.00
_cell.angle_gamma   90.00
#
_symmetry.space_group_name_H-M   'P 1'
#
loop_
_entity.id
_entity.type
_entity.pdbx_description
1 polymer ?
#
loop_
_entity_poly.entity_id
_entity_poly.type
_entity_poly.pdbx_seq_one_letter_code
_entity_poly.pdbx_strand_id
1 'polypeptide(L)'
;MLHIAKTFICCIMFLEIIFGFGICSAQIGVSDMYQEALWINLDLSKEQRDQIDGIILDADKQMRAVRGKQKMVDDLYKFDDLYNYADSLSQMKEIRMDAGSKITQVLPLKDREIFESQLEESQQLTEQYTMMMLQLDLTENQQTDIVKSLIKSQQRVWSVVSDTSLSWEQRRQKLKRVNAINLITGKLTTTQRSAWKKWNQSLNLMNL
;
A
#
# COMPACT_ATOMS: atom_id res chain seq x y z
N MET A 1 -16.17 28.55 -9.65
CA MET A 1 -16.87 27.49 -8.90
C MET A 1 -16.61 26.08 -9.47
N LEU A 2 -16.77 25.84 -10.78
CA LEU A 2 -16.55 24.51 -11.37
C LEU A 2 -15.12 23.97 -11.20
N HIS A 3 -14.09 24.81 -11.33
CA HIS A 3 -12.69 24.42 -11.10
C HIS A 3 -12.41 24.06 -9.63
N ILE A 4 -12.92 24.87 -8.70
CA ILE A 4 -12.75 24.64 -7.25
C ILE A 4 -13.39 23.31 -6.83
N ALA A 5 -14.59 23.01 -7.35
CA ALA A 5 -15.26 21.74 -7.09
C ALA A 5 -14.48 20.55 -7.68
N LYS A 6 -13.92 20.67 -8.89
CA LYS A 6 -13.08 19.63 -9.50
C LYS A 6 -11.79 19.38 -8.71
N THR A 7 -11.08 20.45 -8.33
CA THR A 7 -9.86 20.34 -7.52
C THR A 7 -10.15 19.71 -6.16
N PHE A 8 -11.26 20.07 -5.50
CA PHE A 8 -11.66 19.48 -4.22
C PHE A 8 -11.95 17.98 -4.32
N ILE A 9 -12.66 17.53 -5.36
CA ILE A 9 -12.95 16.12 -5.60
C ILE A 9 -11.66 15.35 -5.94
N CYS A 10 -10.77 15.92 -6.75
CA CYS A 10 -9.46 15.31 -7.03
C CYS A 10 -8.62 15.15 -5.75
N CYS A 11 -8.66 16.12 -4.82
CA CYS A 11 -7.98 16.00 -3.52
C CYS A 11 -8.58 14.91 -2.64
N ILE A 12 -9.91 14.79 -2.57
CA ILE A 12 -10.57 13.71 -1.80
C ILE A 12 -10.24 12.33 -2.39
N MET A 13 -10.30 12.18 -3.71
CA MET A 13 -9.95 10.91 -4.34
C MET A 13 -8.45 10.62 -4.20
N PHE A 14 -7.57 11.62 -4.28
CA PHE A 14 -6.15 11.46 -3.97
C PHE A 14 -5.92 10.94 -2.53
N LEU A 15 -6.66 11.48 -1.56
CA LEU A 15 -6.63 11.02 -0.17
C LEU A 15 -7.07 9.56 -0.07
N GLU A 16 -8.23 9.20 -0.61
CA GLU A 16 -8.72 7.83 -0.56
C GLU A 16 -7.78 6.84 -1.24
N ILE A 17 -7.11 7.25 -2.31
CA ILE A 17 -6.15 6.40 -3.01
C ILE A 17 -4.88 6.19 -2.19
N ILE A 18 -4.39 7.22 -1.50
CA ILE A 18 -3.24 7.06 -0.60
C ILE A 18 -3.59 6.13 0.57
N PHE A 19 -4.71 6.38 1.25
CA PHE A 19 -5.19 5.54 2.37
C PHE A 19 -5.54 4.12 1.92
N GLY A 20 -6.02 3.97 0.68
CA GLY A 20 -6.35 2.69 0.08
C GLY A 20 -5.13 1.87 -0.27
N PHE A 21 -4.00 2.47 -0.64
CA PHE A 21 -2.86 1.72 -1.17
C PHE A 21 -1.75 1.45 -0.16
N GLY A 22 -1.59 2.24 0.90
CA GLY A 22 -0.41 2.11 1.77
C GLY A 22 0.90 2.41 1.03
N ILE A 23 2.01 2.59 1.76
CA ILE A 23 3.29 3.08 1.20
C ILE A 23 4.38 2.05 1.48
N CYS A 24 5.17 1.62 0.50
CA CYS A 24 6.25 0.64 0.74
C CYS A 24 7.55 1.36 0.97
N SER A 25 8.32 0.93 1.96
CA SER A 25 9.62 1.54 2.21
C SER A 25 10.63 0.48 2.63
N ALA A 26 11.69 0.36 1.83
CA ALA A 26 12.83 -0.49 2.19
C ALA A 26 13.80 0.22 3.17
N GLN A 27 13.59 1.51 3.46
CA GLN A 27 14.43 2.25 4.41
C GLN A 27 13.73 2.28 5.78
N ILE A 28 14.34 1.57 6.74
CA ILE A 28 14.06 1.51 8.18
C ILE A 28 12.84 0.63 8.57
N GLY A 29 12.89 -0.70 8.43
CA GLY A 29 11.86 -1.56 9.04
C GLY A 29 10.43 -1.39 8.50
N VAL A 30 10.26 -0.64 7.40
CA VAL A 30 8.96 -0.24 6.85
C VAL A 30 8.54 -1.11 5.64
N SER A 31 9.19 -2.27 5.42
CA SER A 31 8.66 -3.28 4.47
C SER A 31 7.26 -3.77 4.87
N ASP A 32 6.88 -3.45 6.11
CA ASP A 32 5.73 -3.92 6.87
C ASP A 32 4.51 -2.98 6.77
N MET A 33 4.60 -1.89 6.00
CA MET A 33 3.47 -0.97 5.75
C MET A 33 2.36 -1.56 4.88
N TYR A 34 2.60 -2.72 4.24
CA TYR A 34 1.55 -3.50 3.60
C TYR A 34 1.19 -4.65 4.51
N GLN A 35 -0.10 -4.80 4.76
CA GLN A 35 -0.66 -5.93 5.47
C GLN A 35 -0.18 -7.28 4.88
N GLU A 36 0.01 -7.34 3.56
CA GLU A 36 0.50 -8.54 2.87
C GLU A 36 1.94 -8.91 3.21
N ALA A 37 2.80 -7.91 3.44
CA ALA A 37 4.17 -8.16 3.83
C ALA A 37 4.24 -8.74 5.24
N LEU A 38 3.35 -8.29 6.13
CA LEU A 38 3.20 -8.85 7.48
C LEU A 38 2.82 -10.33 7.43
N TRP A 39 1.87 -10.74 6.58
CA TRP A 39 1.50 -12.16 6.43
C TRP A 39 2.71 -13.05 6.12
N ILE A 40 3.55 -12.59 5.18
CA ILE A 40 4.70 -13.34 4.72
C ILE A 40 5.86 -13.29 5.72
N ASN A 41 5.94 -12.26 6.56
CA ASN A 41 6.99 -12.12 7.58
C ASN A 41 6.75 -12.94 8.85
N LEU A 42 5.53 -13.41 9.12
CA LEU A 42 5.23 -14.33 10.23
C LEU A 42 6.01 -15.64 10.11
N ASP A 43 6.54 -16.13 11.23
CA ASP A 43 7.26 -17.40 11.29
C ASP A 43 6.31 -18.57 11.54
N LEU A 44 5.75 -19.09 10.45
CA LEU A 44 4.68 -20.09 10.47
C LEU A 44 5.17 -21.49 10.09
N SER A 45 4.45 -22.53 10.50
CA SER A 45 4.65 -23.91 10.02
C SER A 45 4.33 -24.03 8.53
N LYS A 46 4.74 -25.14 7.91
CA LYS A 46 4.44 -25.39 6.49
C LYS A 46 2.93 -25.48 6.26
N GLU A 47 2.21 -26.21 7.11
CA GLU A 47 0.77 -26.41 6.99
C GLU A 47 0.01 -25.06 7.08
N GLN A 48 0.45 -24.17 7.96
CA GLN A 48 -0.14 -22.83 8.09
C GLN A 48 0.15 -21.95 6.87
N ARG A 49 1.38 -22.02 6.33
CA ARG A 49 1.74 -21.33 5.08
C ARG A 49 0.90 -21.81 3.92
N ASP A 50 0.68 -23.13 3.80
CA ASP A 50 -0.15 -23.73 2.76
C ASP A 50 -1.62 -23.27 2.88
N GLN A 51 -2.15 -23.16 4.10
CA GLN A 51 -3.50 -22.63 4.34
C GLN A 51 -3.62 -21.15 3.97
N ILE A 52 -2.63 -20.33 4.33
CA ILE A 52 -2.58 -18.91 3.98
C ILE A 52 -2.41 -18.73 2.47
N ASP A 53 -1.60 -19.55 1.80
CA ASP A 53 -1.45 -19.54 0.36
C ASP A 53 -2.78 -19.77 -0.36
N GLY A 54 -3.63 -20.67 0.16
CA GLY A 54 -4.99 -20.84 -0.33
C GLY A 54 -5.81 -19.55 -0.28
N ILE A 55 -5.77 -18.83 0.85
CA ILE A 55 -6.47 -17.55 1.03
C ILE A 55 -5.94 -16.48 0.07
N ILE A 56 -4.61 -16.38 -0.06
CA ILE A 56 -3.95 -15.41 -0.95
C ILE A 56 -4.32 -15.67 -2.41
N LEU A 57 -4.33 -16.93 -2.85
CA LEU A 57 -4.67 -17.30 -4.23
C LEU A 57 -6.13 -16.98 -4.57
N ASP A 58 -7.06 -17.24 -3.65
CA ASP A 58 -8.47 -16.89 -3.83
C ASP A 58 -8.66 -15.37 -3.91
N ALA A 59 -7.95 -14.61 -3.08
CA ALA A 59 -7.94 -13.15 -3.13
C ALA A 59 -7.31 -12.65 -4.44
N ASP A 60 -6.23 -13.26 -4.93
CA ASP A 60 -5.59 -12.88 -6.19
C ASP A 60 -6.52 -13.09 -7.39
N LYS A 61 -7.27 -14.20 -7.40
CA LYS A 61 -8.30 -14.45 -8.42
C LYS A 61 -9.35 -13.33 -8.45
N GLN A 62 -9.82 -12.89 -7.28
CA GLN A 62 -10.76 -11.78 -7.18
C GLN A 62 -10.13 -10.46 -7.65
N MET A 63 -8.90 -10.16 -7.25
CA MET A 63 -8.19 -8.95 -7.67
C MET A 63 -7.97 -8.89 -9.19
N ARG A 64 -7.63 -10.01 -9.82
CA ARG A 64 -7.49 -10.08 -11.28
C ARG A 64 -8.80 -9.76 -11.99
N ALA A 65 -9.93 -10.20 -11.45
CA ALA A 65 -11.25 -9.90 -12.02
C ALA A 65 -11.60 -8.40 -11.92
N VAL A 66 -11.19 -7.72 -10.85
CA VAL A 66 -11.34 -6.26 -10.71
C VAL A 66 -10.37 -5.52 -11.65
N ARG A 67 -9.08 -5.93 -11.69
CA ARG A 67 -8.05 -5.32 -12.57
C ARG A 67 -8.39 -5.42 -14.05
N GLY A 68 -8.95 -6.55 -14.49
CA GLY A 68 -9.32 -6.76 -15.89
C GLY A 68 -10.35 -5.77 -16.43
N LYS A 69 -11.06 -5.06 -15.54
CA LYS A 69 -12.05 -4.03 -15.87
C LYS A 69 -11.49 -2.60 -15.82
N GLN A 70 -10.25 -2.44 -15.35
CA GLN A 70 -9.67 -1.14 -15.04
C GLN A 70 -8.82 -0.62 -16.22
N LYS A 71 -9.07 0.63 -16.66
CA LYS A 71 -8.11 1.38 -17.47
C LYS A 71 -7.30 2.29 -16.55
N MET A 72 -5.98 2.33 -16.74
CA MET A 72 -5.12 3.23 -15.99
C MET A 72 -5.47 4.67 -16.38
N VAL A 73 -5.69 5.54 -15.40
CA VAL A 73 -6.08 6.93 -15.64
C VAL A 73 -4.84 7.72 -16.06
N ASP A 74 -4.84 8.19 -17.30
CA ASP A 74 -3.77 9.07 -17.80
C ASP A 74 -3.91 10.50 -17.28
N ASP A 75 -5.15 10.94 -17.03
CA ASP A 75 -5.50 12.29 -16.59
C ASP A 75 -6.56 12.24 -15.46
N LEU A 76 -6.18 12.68 -14.25
CA LEU A 76 -7.05 12.71 -13.07
C LEU A 76 -8.25 13.67 -13.21
N TYR A 77 -8.29 14.53 -14.23
CA TYR A 77 -9.41 15.47 -14.46
C TYR A 77 -10.59 14.89 -15.24
N LYS A 78 -10.46 13.67 -15.77
CA LYS A 78 -11.58 12.93 -16.34
C LYS A 78 -12.33 12.24 -15.21
N PHE A 79 -13.37 12.92 -14.71
CA PHE A 79 -14.13 12.49 -13.54
C PHE A 79 -14.61 11.03 -13.62
N ASP A 80 -15.15 10.59 -14.76
CA ASP A 80 -15.63 9.21 -14.91
C ASP A 80 -14.49 8.19 -14.88
N ASP A 81 -13.35 8.50 -15.49
CA ASP A 81 -12.16 7.64 -15.46
C ASP A 81 -11.61 7.57 -14.03
N LEU A 82 -11.54 8.70 -13.34
CA LEU A 82 -11.06 8.77 -11.96
C LEU A 82 -12.01 8.09 -10.97
N TYR A 83 -13.33 8.21 -11.16
CA TYR A 83 -14.34 7.56 -10.34
C TYR A 83 -14.31 6.04 -10.51
N ASN A 84 -14.33 5.54 -11.74
CA ASN A 84 -14.21 4.09 -12.01
C ASN A 84 -12.88 3.53 -11.49
N TYR A 85 -11.83 4.34 -11.55
CA TYR A 85 -10.55 3.99 -10.98
C TYR A 85 -10.64 3.88 -9.46
N ALA A 86 -11.12 4.91 -8.76
CA ALA A 86 -11.29 4.94 -7.31
C ALA A 86 -12.19 3.79 -6.81
N ASP A 87 -13.28 3.49 -7.53
CA ASP A 87 -14.15 2.34 -7.23
C ASP A 87 -13.39 1.00 -7.31
N SER A 88 -12.65 0.78 -8.39
CA SER A 88 -11.82 -0.42 -8.56
C SER A 88 -10.76 -0.54 -7.46
N LEU A 89 -10.19 0.59 -7.04
CA LEU A 89 -9.22 0.66 -5.95
C LEU A 89 -9.87 0.34 -4.59
N SER A 90 -11.09 0.79 -4.35
CA SER A 90 -11.89 0.45 -3.16
C SER A 90 -12.18 -1.05 -3.11
N GLN A 91 -12.63 -1.65 -4.22
CA GLN A 91 -12.88 -3.10 -4.30
C GLN A 91 -11.60 -3.91 -4.03
N MET A 92 -10.44 -3.49 -4.57
CA MET A 92 -9.17 -4.15 -4.25
C MET A 92 -8.80 -4.00 -2.77
N LYS A 93 -9.11 -2.86 -2.15
CA LYS A 93 -8.93 -2.67 -0.71
C LYS A 93 -9.78 -3.67 0.09
N GLU A 94 -11.05 -3.80 -0.23
CA GLU A 94 -11.96 -4.74 0.43
C GLU A 94 -11.48 -6.19 0.32
N ILE A 95 -11.03 -6.62 -0.87
CA ILE A 95 -10.49 -7.98 -1.08
C ILE A 95 -9.26 -8.23 -0.17
N ARG A 96 -8.35 -7.25 -0.06
CA ARG A 96 -7.19 -7.38 0.85
C ARG A 96 -7.60 -7.46 2.31
N MET A 97 -8.56 -6.63 2.73
CA MET A 97 -9.05 -6.62 4.11
C MET A 97 -9.74 -7.93 4.47
N ASP A 98 -10.55 -8.49 3.56
CA ASP A 98 -11.18 -9.80 3.74
C ASP A 98 -10.14 -10.93 3.80
N ALA A 99 -9.18 -10.95 2.89
CA ALA A 99 -8.07 -11.90 2.93
C ALA A 99 -7.29 -11.80 4.25
N GLY A 100 -6.99 -10.57 4.68
CA GLY A 100 -6.35 -10.29 5.94
C GLY A 100 -7.12 -10.81 7.15
N SER A 101 -8.44 -10.57 7.20
CA SER A 101 -9.31 -11.08 8.27
C SER A 101 -9.31 -12.61 8.32
N LYS A 102 -9.41 -13.27 7.17
CA LYS A 102 -9.34 -14.74 7.06
C LYS A 102 -7.99 -15.28 7.53
N ILE A 103 -6.90 -14.60 7.17
CA ILE A 103 -5.55 -14.97 7.63
C ILE A 103 -5.46 -14.83 9.16
N THR A 104 -5.91 -13.73 9.74
CA THR A 104 -5.93 -13.53 11.21
C THR A 104 -6.68 -14.67 11.93
N GLN A 105 -7.79 -15.14 11.36
CA GLN A 105 -8.60 -16.21 11.96
C GLN A 105 -7.91 -17.58 11.98
N VAL A 106 -7.01 -17.86 11.02
CA VAL A 106 -6.29 -19.15 10.93
C VAL A 106 -4.96 -19.14 11.68
N LEU A 107 -4.48 -17.97 12.11
CA LEU A 107 -3.29 -17.87 12.95
C LEU A 107 -3.55 -18.41 14.36
N PRO A 108 -2.56 -19.10 14.97
CA PRO A 108 -2.56 -19.38 16.40
C PRO A 108 -2.64 -18.10 17.22
N LEU A 109 -3.17 -18.19 18.44
CA LEU A 109 -3.37 -17.02 19.31
C LEU A 109 -2.11 -16.16 19.46
N LYS A 110 -0.95 -16.79 19.69
CA LYS A 110 0.32 -16.09 19.84
C LYS A 110 0.74 -15.33 18.57
N ASP A 111 0.62 -15.96 17.40
CA ASP A 111 1.01 -15.34 16.13
C ASP A 111 -0.02 -14.28 15.70
N ARG A 112 -1.28 -14.46 16.09
CA ARG A 112 -2.35 -13.49 15.90
C ARG A 112 -2.07 -12.21 16.67
N GLU A 113 -1.72 -12.28 17.95
CA GLU A 113 -1.41 -11.10 18.77
C GLU A 113 -0.22 -10.32 18.18
N ILE A 114 0.83 -11.02 17.74
CA ILE A 114 1.98 -10.42 17.06
C ILE A 114 1.53 -9.72 15.77
N PHE A 115 0.75 -10.42 14.96
CA PHE A 115 0.25 -9.89 13.69
C PHE A 115 -0.64 -8.65 13.88
N GLU A 116 -1.55 -8.66 14.86
CA GLU A 116 -2.45 -7.54 15.15
C GLU A 116 -1.68 -6.30 15.63
N SER A 117 -0.68 -6.49 16.50
CA SER A 117 0.18 -5.40 16.95
C SER A 117 0.98 -4.78 15.78
N GLN A 118 1.53 -5.62 14.89
CA GLN A 118 2.24 -5.16 13.70
C GLN A 118 1.30 -4.46 12.70
N LEU A 119 0.06 -4.92 12.59
CA LEU A 119 -0.95 -4.32 11.73
C LEU A 119 -1.34 -2.93 12.24
N GLU A 120 -1.48 -2.75 13.56
CA GLU A 120 -1.76 -1.45 14.16
C GLU A 120 -0.60 -0.45 13.93
N GLU A 121 0.64 -0.86 14.15
CA GLU A 121 1.82 -0.04 13.87
C GLU A 121 1.90 0.36 12.39
N SER A 122 1.63 -0.60 11.50
CA SER A 122 1.57 -0.40 10.04
C SER A 122 0.51 0.64 9.63
N GLN A 123 -0.67 0.61 10.26
CA GLN A 123 -1.73 1.58 10.05
C GLN A 123 -1.33 2.98 10.52
N GLN A 124 -0.79 3.09 11.73
CA GLN A 124 -0.31 4.37 12.28
C GLN A 124 0.79 4.99 11.40
N LEU A 125 1.75 4.20 10.95
CA LEU A 125 2.78 4.67 10.01
C LEU A 125 2.16 5.12 8.68
N THR A 126 1.17 4.39 8.17
CA THR A 126 0.46 4.77 6.93
C THR A 126 -0.23 6.12 7.06
N GLU A 127 -0.90 6.36 8.18
CA GLU A 127 -1.52 7.65 8.49
C GLU A 127 -0.47 8.77 8.55
N GLN A 128 0.64 8.54 9.26
CA GLN A 128 1.72 9.53 9.39
C GLN A 128 2.32 9.90 8.04
N TYR A 129 2.71 8.93 7.22
CA TYR A 129 3.28 9.18 5.89
C TYR A 129 2.25 9.82 4.93
N THR A 130 0.97 9.49 5.08
CA THR A 130 -0.11 10.14 4.32
C THR A 130 -0.21 11.61 4.67
N MET A 131 -0.30 11.94 5.96
CA MET A 131 -0.33 13.33 6.44
C MET A 131 0.88 14.12 5.95
N MET A 132 2.05 13.51 5.99
CA MET A 132 3.28 14.10 5.48
C MET A 132 3.20 14.39 3.98
N MET A 133 2.75 13.44 3.16
CA MET A 133 2.59 13.66 1.71
C MET A 133 1.67 14.83 1.40
N LEU A 134 0.62 15.02 2.19
CA LEU A 134 -0.31 16.15 2.05
C LEU A 134 0.31 17.50 2.40
N GLN A 135 1.35 17.52 3.22
CA GLN A 135 2.05 18.74 3.64
C GLN A 135 3.12 19.20 2.64
N LEU A 136 3.47 18.40 1.63
CA LEU A 136 4.59 18.68 0.72
C LEU A 136 4.27 19.68 -0.40
N ASP A 137 3.09 20.30 -0.39
CA ASP A 137 2.63 21.22 -1.46
C ASP A 137 2.91 20.64 -2.86
N LEU A 138 2.34 19.46 -3.12
CA LEU A 138 2.58 18.70 -4.34
C LEU A 138 1.81 19.31 -5.50
N THR A 139 2.48 19.51 -6.63
CA THR A 139 1.80 19.84 -7.89
C THR A 139 0.93 18.68 -8.36
N GLU A 140 -0.07 18.96 -9.19
CA GLU A 140 -1.02 17.96 -9.70
C GLU A 140 -0.35 16.80 -10.45
N ASN A 141 0.70 17.11 -11.22
CA ASN A 141 1.52 16.10 -11.91
C ASN A 141 2.27 15.22 -10.90
N GLN A 142 2.79 15.81 -9.81
CA GLN A 142 3.46 15.04 -8.75
C GLN A 142 2.47 14.15 -8.01
N GLN A 143 1.28 14.65 -7.69
CA GLN A 143 0.20 13.87 -7.06
C GLN A 143 -0.16 12.65 -7.94
N THR A 144 -0.36 12.87 -9.23
CA THR A 144 -0.66 11.80 -10.20
C THR A 144 0.46 10.75 -10.25
N ASP A 145 1.72 11.18 -10.36
CA ASP A 145 2.88 10.29 -10.42
C ASP A 145 3.07 9.49 -9.12
N ILE A 146 2.81 10.11 -7.97
CA ILE A 146 2.87 9.47 -6.66
C ILE A 146 1.80 8.38 -6.56
N VAL A 147 0.54 8.70 -6.88
CA VAL A 147 -0.56 7.72 -6.90
C VAL A 147 -0.24 6.53 -7.80
N LYS A 148 0.21 6.79 -9.04
CA LYS A 148 0.62 5.72 -9.98
C LYS A 148 1.74 4.86 -9.40
N SER A 149 2.68 5.47 -8.68
CA SER A 149 3.81 4.76 -8.04
C SER A 149 3.35 3.89 -6.86
N LEU A 150 2.44 4.39 -6.02
CA LEU A 150 1.85 3.65 -4.90
C LEU A 150 1.09 2.42 -5.41
N ILE A 151 0.30 2.60 -6.46
CA ILE A 151 -0.49 1.53 -7.06
C ILE A 151 0.42 0.48 -7.68
N LYS A 152 1.44 0.89 -8.45
CA LYS A 152 2.44 -0.04 -8.98
C LYS A 152 3.18 -0.80 -7.88
N SER A 153 3.46 -0.13 -6.76
CA SER A 153 4.08 -0.75 -5.58
C SER A 153 3.17 -1.83 -4.99
N GLN A 154 1.90 -1.52 -4.69
CA GLN A 154 0.93 -2.50 -4.21
C GLN A 154 0.74 -3.67 -5.17
N GLN A 155 0.66 -3.40 -6.47
CA GLN A 155 0.56 -4.45 -7.48
C GLN A 155 1.78 -5.38 -7.44
N ARG A 156 2.97 -4.82 -7.20
CA ARG A 156 4.20 -5.58 -7.05
C ARG A 156 4.21 -6.40 -5.75
N VAL A 157 3.81 -5.82 -4.61
CA VAL A 157 3.62 -6.56 -3.36
C VAL A 157 2.70 -7.75 -3.61
N TRP A 158 1.53 -7.49 -4.19
CA TRP A 158 0.54 -8.53 -4.47
C TRP A 158 1.08 -9.63 -5.40
N SER A 159 1.80 -9.24 -6.45
CA SER A 159 2.43 -10.21 -7.37
C SER A 159 3.51 -11.07 -6.70
N VAL A 160 4.16 -10.57 -5.64
CA VAL A 160 5.17 -11.34 -4.91
C VAL A 160 4.51 -12.29 -3.92
N VAL A 161 3.49 -11.84 -3.18
CA VAL A 161 2.84 -12.68 -2.17
C VAL A 161 2.03 -13.82 -2.79
N SER A 162 1.42 -13.60 -3.96
CA SER A 162 0.63 -14.60 -4.68
C SER A 162 1.44 -15.55 -5.58
N ASP A 163 2.75 -15.34 -5.71
CA ASP A 163 3.62 -16.17 -6.56
C ASP A 163 4.05 -17.44 -5.80
N THR A 164 3.26 -18.51 -5.98
CA THR A 164 3.50 -19.81 -5.36
C THR A 164 4.68 -20.58 -5.94
N SER A 165 5.27 -20.11 -7.04
CA SER A 165 6.56 -20.66 -7.51
C SER A 165 7.73 -20.25 -6.61
N LEU A 166 7.54 -19.24 -5.76
CA LEU A 166 8.53 -18.76 -4.80
C LEU A 166 8.33 -19.43 -3.44
N SER A 167 9.44 -19.81 -2.83
CA SER A 167 9.44 -20.17 -1.42
C SER A 167 9.08 -18.98 -0.53
N TRP A 168 8.56 -19.25 0.66
CA TRP A 168 8.19 -18.21 1.64
C TRP A 168 9.34 -17.21 1.89
N GLU A 169 10.57 -17.71 2.04
CA GLU A 169 11.75 -16.88 2.24
C GLU A 169 12.09 -16.05 0.98
N GLN A 170 11.95 -16.63 -0.22
CA GLN A 170 12.12 -15.85 -1.45
C GLN A 170 11.10 -14.71 -1.56
N ARG A 171 9.85 -14.94 -1.13
CA ARG A 171 8.83 -13.89 -1.07
C ARG A 171 9.23 -12.79 -0.09
N ARG A 172 9.65 -13.14 1.14
CA ARG A 172 10.19 -12.16 2.13
C ARG A 172 11.32 -11.31 1.54
N GLN A 173 12.31 -11.94 0.91
CA GLN A 173 13.45 -11.25 0.32
C GLN A 173 13.05 -10.32 -0.85
N LYS A 174 12.07 -10.72 -1.67
CA LYS A 174 11.55 -9.86 -2.75
C LYS A 174 10.74 -8.69 -2.20
N LEU A 175 9.93 -8.90 -1.16
CA LEU A 175 9.12 -7.85 -0.52
C LEU A 175 10.01 -6.75 0.07
N LYS A 176 11.13 -7.10 0.70
CA LYS A 176 12.13 -6.13 1.20
C LYS A 176 12.69 -5.19 0.12
N ARG A 177 12.56 -5.55 -1.16
CA ARG A 177 13.04 -4.73 -2.30
C ARG A 177 11.95 -3.88 -2.93
N VAL A 178 10.70 -4.03 -2.50
CA VAL A 178 9.62 -3.15 -2.93
C VAL A 178 9.74 -1.85 -2.13
N ASN A 179 9.83 -0.71 -2.82
CA ASN A 179 10.04 0.58 -2.17
C ASN A 179 9.32 1.69 -2.97
N ALA A 180 8.14 2.05 -2.50
CA ALA A 180 7.36 3.17 -3.01
C ALA A 180 7.99 4.52 -2.60
N ILE A 181 8.59 4.64 -1.41
CA ILE A 181 9.23 5.89 -0.97
C ILE A 181 10.35 6.33 -1.91
N ASN A 182 11.16 5.42 -2.43
CA ASN A 182 12.19 5.76 -3.43
C ASN A 182 11.58 6.30 -4.73
N LEU A 183 10.41 5.77 -5.12
CA LEU A 183 9.69 6.26 -6.30
C LEU A 183 9.08 7.64 -6.03
N ILE A 184 8.52 7.86 -4.83
CA ILE A 184 7.92 9.13 -4.40
C ILE A 184 8.98 10.22 -4.29
N THR A 185 10.06 9.97 -3.55
CA THR A 185 11.15 10.94 -3.34
C THR A 185 11.85 11.35 -4.64
N GLY A 186 11.89 10.45 -5.64
CA GLY A 186 12.38 10.78 -6.98
C GLY A 186 11.52 11.80 -7.75
N LYS A 187 10.26 12.00 -7.34
CA LYS A 187 9.30 12.95 -7.93
C LYS A 187 9.24 14.29 -7.20
N LEU A 188 9.90 14.41 -6.06
CA LEU A 188 9.91 15.60 -5.23
C LEU A 188 11.02 16.58 -5.66
N THR A 189 10.73 17.88 -5.57
CA THR A 189 11.75 18.93 -5.71
C THR A 189 12.80 18.84 -4.60
N THR A 190 13.91 19.56 -4.72
CA THR A 190 14.95 19.58 -3.67
C THR A 190 14.38 20.06 -2.33
N THR A 191 13.57 21.12 -2.32
CA THR A 191 12.93 21.65 -1.11
C THR A 191 11.97 20.63 -0.48
N GLN A 192 11.13 19.99 -1.28
CA GLN A 192 10.21 18.94 -0.82
C GLN A 192 10.97 17.72 -0.28
N ARG A 193 12.09 17.32 -0.89
CA ARG A 193 12.96 16.26 -0.37
C ARG A 193 13.60 16.64 0.96
N SER A 194 14.02 17.89 1.13
CA SER A 194 14.55 18.37 2.41
C SER A 194 13.48 18.39 3.51
N ALA A 195 12.25 18.82 3.20
CA ALA A 195 11.12 18.72 4.12
C ALA A 195 10.84 17.25 4.47
N TRP A 196 10.85 16.37 3.46
CA TRP A 196 10.64 14.94 3.65
C TRP A 196 11.65 14.33 4.60
N LYS A 197 12.94 14.61 4.36
CA LYS A 197 14.04 14.09 5.18
C LYS A 197 13.96 14.55 6.63
N LYS A 198 13.67 15.84 6.87
CA LYS A 198 13.55 16.39 8.23
C LYS A 198 12.44 15.71 9.02
N TRP A 199 11.30 15.48 8.39
CA TRP A 199 10.18 14.81 9.02
C TRP A 199 10.43 13.31 9.25
N ASN A 200 11.06 12.63 8.29
CA ASN A 200 11.42 11.22 8.48
C ASN A 200 12.43 11.07 9.64
N GLN A 201 13.31 12.06 9.84
CA GLN A 201 14.19 12.11 11.00
C GLN A 201 13.40 12.32 12.31
N SER A 202 12.38 13.19 12.33
CA SER A 202 11.55 13.37 13.54
C SER A 202 10.72 12.13 13.89
N LEU A 203 10.20 11.39 12.91
CA LEU A 203 9.50 10.13 13.17
C LEU A 203 10.40 9.08 13.82
N ASN A 204 11.61 8.90 13.28
CA ASN A 204 12.57 7.94 13.84
C ASN A 204 13.00 8.30 15.27
N LEU A 205 12.90 9.57 15.66
CA LEU A 205 13.18 10.02 17.02
C LEU A 205 11.99 9.85 17.98
N MET A 206 10.76 9.70 17.48
CA MET A 206 9.56 9.45 18.29
C MET A 206 9.34 7.95 18.56
N ASN A 207 9.94 7.08 17.73
CA ASN A 207 9.85 5.62 17.85
C ASN A 207 11.06 5.00 18.61
N LEU A 208 11.90 5.83 19.24
CA LEU A 208 13.02 5.47 20.12
C LEU A 208 12.69 5.84 21.57
#